data_AF-A0A8S8YXA0-F1
#
_entry.id   AF-A0A8S8YXA0-F1
#
_cell.length_a   1.000
_cell.length_b   1.000
_cell.length_c   1.000
_cell.angle_alpha   90.00
_cell.angle_beta   90.00
_cell.angle_gamma   90.00
#
_symmetry.space_group_name_H-M   'P 1'
#
loop_
_entity.id
_entity.type
_entity.pdbx_description
1 polymer ?
#
loop_
_entity_poly.entity_id
_entity_poly.type
_entity_poly.pdbx_seq_one_letter_code
_entity_poly.pdbx_strand_id
1 'polypeptide(L)'
;MTALSSPFDPAATAKKETAEAYSMWIVIIFGLSVCLFMRYVFMDTLTGPTRVLWLLPMLLISVIPSIHKILIPSEYYELFTMGNWFRASFLYFFSFLALSFILANPPLADIAAPTLSGGLDIETNEAVVDTRWSGGAYYIETNQDTIDVVLGMGVRDNVDAETAMMAATIWYRGDMIATLSAGPVGELDEAQQRFDEVDGNWTRGNSKGLLTKDELGPKIASRADDIGLAWEISDMQLGDYEVRISLSEEGDPWENTWEAVYTSTSSGLSRSR
;
A
#
# COMPACT_ATOMS: atom_id res chain seq x y z
N MET A 1 -18.05 -26.02 -60.46
CA MET A 1 -18.50 -24.72 -59.94
C MET A 1 -17.45 -24.21 -58.97
N THR A 2 -16.57 -23.35 -59.46
CA THR A 2 -15.53 -22.69 -58.68
C THR A 2 -16.16 -21.55 -57.88
N ALA A 3 -16.09 -21.63 -56.56
CA ALA A 3 -16.48 -20.53 -55.68
C ALA A 3 -15.42 -19.41 -55.82
N LEU A 4 -15.76 -18.37 -56.57
CA LEU A 4 -15.04 -17.10 -56.54
C LEU A 4 -15.47 -16.37 -55.26
N SER A 5 -14.59 -16.30 -54.26
CA SER A 5 -14.70 -15.30 -53.20
C SER A 5 -14.80 -13.93 -53.86
N SER A 6 -15.79 -13.13 -53.46
CA SER A 6 -15.97 -11.77 -53.98
C SER A 6 -14.63 -11.01 -54.00
N PRO A 7 -14.30 -10.29 -55.09
CA PRO A 7 -13.06 -9.53 -55.18
C PRO A 7 -12.94 -8.53 -54.02
N PHE A 8 -11.72 -8.36 -53.51
CA PHE A 8 -11.41 -7.41 -52.43
C PHE A 8 -11.81 -6.00 -52.85
N ASP A 9 -12.59 -5.33 -52.00
CA ASP A 9 -12.96 -3.92 -52.16
C ASP A 9 -12.18 -3.08 -51.13
N PRO A 10 -11.12 -2.36 -51.57
CA PRO A 10 -10.33 -1.51 -50.69
C PRO A 10 -11.14 -0.39 -50.02
N ALA A 11 -12.15 0.16 -50.71
CA ALA A 11 -12.94 1.28 -50.20
C ALA A 11 -13.87 0.83 -49.07
N ALA A 12 -14.54 -0.31 -49.25
CA ALA A 12 -15.36 -0.91 -48.19
C ALA A 12 -14.52 -1.32 -46.97
N THR A 13 -13.31 -1.83 -47.20
CA THR A 13 -12.38 -2.20 -46.12
C THR A 13 -11.90 -0.98 -45.35
N ALA A 14 -11.47 0.09 -46.04
CA ALA A 14 -11.06 1.34 -45.40
C ALA A 14 -12.19 1.98 -44.58
N LYS A 15 -13.44 1.93 -45.08
CA LYS A 15 -14.61 2.42 -44.36
C LYS A 15 -14.84 1.66 -43.05
N LYS A 16 -14.66 0.34 -43.07
CA LYS A 16 -14.77 -0.53 -41.89
C LYS A 16 -13.64 -0.25 -40.88
N GLU A 17 -12.40 -0.12 -41.33
CA GLU A 17 -11.26 0.21 -40.46
C GLU A 17 -11.46 1.56 -39.76
N THR A 18 -12.01 2.54 -40.49
CA THR A 18 -12.36 3.86 -39.93
C THR A 18 -13.43 3.74 -38.84
N ALA A 19 -14.47 2.94 -39.08
CA ALA A 19 -15.52 2.69 -38.09
C ALA A 19 -14.96 1.99 -36.83
N GLU A 20 -14.06 1.02 -37.00
CA GLU A 20 -13.40 0.34 -35.88
C GLU A 20 -12.47 1.30 -35.11
N ALA A 21 -11.77 2.21 -35.79
CA ALA A 21 -10.95 3.25 -35.15
C ALA A 21 -11.79 4.24 -34.33
N TYR A 22 -12.94 4.70 -34.85
CA TYR A 22 -13.88 5.52 -34.08
C TYR A 22 -14.34 4.81 -32.80
N SER A 23 -14.72 3.54 -32.92
CA SER A 23 -15.13 2.73 -31.76
C SER A 23 -14.02 2.64 -30.72
N MET A 24 -12.80 2.34 -31.16
CA MET A 24 -11.62 2.20 -30.30
C MET A 24 -11.40 3.45 -29.45
N TRP A 25 -11.36 4.64 -30.06
CA TRP A 25 -11.16 5.89 -29.33
C TRP A 25 -12.31 6.21 -28.38
N ILE A 26 -13.56 5.99 -28.81
CA ILE A 26 -14.73 6.22 -27.96
C ILE A 26 -14.67 5.37 -26.70
N VAL A 27 -14.37 4.07 -26.81
CA VAL A 27 -14.35 3.20 -25.63
C VAL A 27 -13.16 3.44 -24.72
N ILE A 28 -12.00 3.83 -25.25
CA ILE A 28 -10.82 4.20 -24.45
C ILE A 28 -11.12 5.47 -23.66
N ILE A 29 -11.62 6.52 -24.32
CA ILE A 29 -11.98 7.78 -23.65
C ILE A 29 -13.08 7.54 -22.62
N PHE A 30 -14.10 6.77 -22.97
CA PHE A 30 -15.17 6.42 -22.03
C PHE A 30 -14.62 5.64 -20.81
N GLY A 31 -13.75 4.65 -21.03
CA GLY A 31 -13.09 3.90 -19.96
C GLY A 31 -12.25 4.80 -19.05
N LEU A 32 -11.52 5.77 -19.61
CA LEU A 32 -10.77 6.77 -18.86
C LEU A 32 -11.70 7.68 -18.05
N SER A 33 -12.76 8.21 -18.66
CA SER A 33 -13.74 9.06 -17.95
C SER A 33 -14.40 8.31 -16.79
N VAL A 34 -14.79 7.05 -17.00
CA VAL A 34 -15.33 6.20 -15.93
C VAL A 34 -14.28 5.96 -14.85
N CYS A 35 -13.03 5.64 -15.21
CA CYS A 35 -11.95 5.43 -14.24
C CYS A 35 -11.72 6.67 -13.36
N LEU A 36 -11.60 7.86 -13.96
CA LEU A 36 -11.42 9.12 -13.24
C LEU A 36 -12.63 9.45 -12.36
N PHE A 37 -13.85 9.27 -12.87
CA PHE A 37 -15.07 9.47 -12.08
C PHE A 37 -15.14 8.51 -10.89
N MET A 38 -14.85 7.23 -11.12
CA MET A 38 -14.85 6.22 -10.07
C MET A 38 -13.83 6.56 -8.98
N ARG A 39 -12.64 7.02 -9.38
CA ARG A 39 -11.54 7.37 -8.48
C ARG A 39 -11.80 8.64 -7.66
N TYR A 40 -12.05 9.76 -8.33
CA TYR A 40 -12.03 11.09 -7.70
C TYR A 40 -13.40 11.62 -7.28
N VAL A 41 -14.48 10.92 -7.63
CA VAL A 41 -15.85 11.35 -7.30
C VAL A 41 -16.58 10.25 -6.56
N PHE A 42 -16.53 9.04 -7.08
CA PHE A 42 -17.37 7.97 -6.54
C PHE A 42 -16.79 7.36 -5.26
N MET A 43 -15.49 7.08 -5.20
CA MET A 43 -14.85 6.46 -4.01
C MET A 43 -15.08 7.27 -2.73
N ASP A 44 -14.94 8.59 -2.78
CA ASP A 44 -15.15 9.47 -1.60
C ASP A 44 -16.58 9.43 -1.05
N THR A 45 -17.55 9.08 -1.89
CA THR A 45 -18.97 9.00 -1.49
C THR A 45 -19.37 7.62 -0.94
N LEU A 46 -18.47 6.63 -1.00
CA LEU A 46 -18.77 5.26 -0.58
C LEU A 46 -18.62 5.08 0.93
N THR A 47 -19.74 4.89 1.61
CA THR A 47 -19.80 4.37 2.99
C THR A 47 -20.12 2.87 3.05
N GLY A 48 -20.27 2.22 1.88
CA GLY A 48 -20.78 0.86 1.73
C GLY A 48 -19.80 -0.12 1.06
N PRO A 49 -20.28 -1.32 0.66
CA PRO A 49 -19.42 -2.38 0.16
C PRO A 49 -18.65 -1.98 -1.12
N THR A 50 -17.33 -2.18 -1.10
CA THR A 50 -16.40 -1.88 -2.19
C THR A 50 -16.69 -2.63 -3.50
N ARG A 51 -17.55 -3.67 -3.49
CA ARG A 51 -17.98 -4.41 -4.69
C ARG A 51 -18.62 -3.52 -5.76
N VAL A 52 -19.26 -2.42 -5.37
CA VAL A 52 -19.88 -1.48 -6.33
C VAL A 52 -18.83 -0.85 -7.25
N LEU A 53 -17.59 -0.68 -6.78
CA LEU A 53 -16.48 -0.15 -7.57
C LEU A 53 -16.18 -0.97 -8.83
N TRP A 54 -16.51 -2.25 -8.81
CA TRP A 54 -16.28 -3.16 -9.93
C TRP A 54 -17.54 -3.45 -10.74
N LEU A 55 -18.70 -3.51 -10.07
CA LEU A 55 -19.97 -3.82 -10.72
C LEU A 55 -20.50 -2.68 -11.58
N LEU A 56 -20.31 -1.43 -11.15
CA LEU A 56 -20.82 -0.26 -11.89
C LEU A 56 -20.12 -0.09 -13.25
N PRO A 57 -18.78 -0.13 -13.35
CA PRO A 57 -18.09 -0.10 -14.65
C PRO A 57 -18.51 -1.24 -15.57
N MET A 58 -18.77 -2.43 -15.02
CA MET A 58 -19.28 -3.58 -15.78
C MET A 58 -20.68 -3.32 -16.33
N LEU A 59 -21.56 -2.70 -15.54
CA LEU A 59 -22.92 -2.36 -15.98
C LEU A 59 -22.91 -1.31 -17.10
N LEU A 60 -21.95 -0.38 -17.08
CA LEU A 60 -21.80 0.66 -18.10
C LEU A 60 -21.45 0.12 -19.50
N ILE A 61 -21.02 -1.14 -19.62
CA ILE A 61 -20.85 -1.83 -20.92
C ILE A 61 -22.16 -1.79 -21.73
N SER A 62 -23.31 -1.90 -21.06
CA SER A 62 -24.62 -1.89 -21.72
C SER A 62 -24.94 -0.57 -22.44
N VAL A 63 -24.26 0.53 -22.08
CA VAL A 63 -24.47 1.87 -22.64
C VAL A 63 -23.59 2.12 -23.87
N ILE A 64 -22.59 1.27 -24.13
CA ILE A 64 -21.65 1.41 -25.26
C ILE A 64 -22.38 1.61 -26.61
N PRO A 65 -23.40 0.80 -26.98
CA PRO A 65 -24.10 1.01 -28.26
C PRO A 65 -24.81 2.37 -28.34
N SER A 66 -25.37 2.84 -27.22
CA SER A 66 -26.05 4.14 -27.14
C SER A 66 -25.07 5.28 -27.34
N ILE A 67 -23.87 5.21 -26.73
CA ILE A 67 -22.81 6.21 -26.92
C ILE A 67 -22.36 6.23 -28.40
N HIS A 68 -22.16 5.06 -29.01
CA HIS A 68 -21.76 4.97 -30.41
C HIS A 68 -22.80 5.56 -31.35
N LYS A 69 -24.09 5.33 -31.08
CA LYS A 69 -25.18 5.89 -31.88
C LYS A 69 -25.21 7.43 -31.87
N ILE A 70 -24.74 8.04 -30.78
CA ILE A 70 -24.71 9.50 -30.63
C ILE A 70 -23.47 10.09 -31.28
N LEU A 71 -22.31 9.45 -31.12
CA LEU A 71 -21.01 10.02 -31.50
C LEU A 71 -20.53 9.65 -32.90
N ILE A 72 -20.94 8.49 -33.42
CA ILE A 72 -20.49 7.99 -34.72
C ILE A 72 -21.48 8.42 -35.82
N PRO A 73 -21.01 8.96 -36.95
CA PRO A 73 -21.87 9.23 -38.09
C PRO A 73 -22.62 7.98 -38.56
N SER A 74 -23.89 8.14 -38.97
CA SER A 74 -24.78 7.01 -39.31
C SER A 74 -24.18 6.05 -40.33
N GLU A 75 -23.45 6.59 -41.31
CA GLU A 75 -22.81 5.81 -42.37
C GLU A 75 -21.74 4.81 -41.90
N TYR A 76 -21.19 5.01 -40.70
CA TYR A 76 -20.25 4.09 -40.05
C TYR A 76 -20.94 3.26 -38.98
N TYR A 77 -21.88 3.86 -38.23
CA TYR A 77 -22.65 3.15 -37.20
C TYR A 77 -23.44 1.96 -37.77
N GLU A 78 -24.00 2.10 -38.97
CA GLU A 78 -24.75 1.04 -39.65
C GLU A 78 -23.89 -0.19 -40.00
N LEU A 79 -22.57 -0.06 -40.00
CA LEU A 79 -21.64 -1.18 -40.24
C LEU A 79 -21.43 -2.06 -38.99
N PHE A 80 -21.89 -1.63 -37.81
CA PHE A 80 -21.65 -2.35 -36.56
C PHE A 80 -22.53 -3.60 -36.45
N THR A 81 -21.87 -4.71 -36.18
CA THR A 81 -22.50 -6.00 -35.92
C THR A 81 -22.26 -6.43 -34.47
N MET A 82 -22.88 -7.53 -34.04
CA MET A 82 -22.63 -8.12 -32.72
C MET A 82 -21.14 -8.37 -32.43
N GLY A 83 -20.35 -8.73 -33.45
CA GLY A 83 -18.91 -8.92 -33.30
C GLY A 83 -18.15 -7.63 -33.02
N ASN A 84 -18.64 -6.47 -33.48
CA ASN A 84 -18.08 -5.16 -33.15
C ASN A 84 -18.42 -4.78 -31.72
N TRP A 85 -19.66 -4.99 -31.29
CA TRP A 85 -20.10 -4.71 -29.92
C TRP A 85 -19.33 -5.53 -28.89
N PHE A 86 -19.13 -6.82 -29.15
CA PHE A 86 -18.33 -7.68 -28.29
C PHE A 86 -16.88 -7.16 -28.14
N ARG A 87 -16.23 -6.80 -29.26
CA ARG A 87 -14.87 -6.24 -29.25
C ARG A 87 -14.79 -4.91 -28.50
N ALA A 88 -15.74 -4.01 -28.73
CA ALA A 88 -15.81 -2.72 -28.04
C ALA A 88 -15.99 -2.89 -26.52
N SER A 89 -16.85 -3.81 -26.08
CA SER A 89 -17.05 -4.13 -24.66
C SER A 89 -15.78 -4.69 -24.00
N PHE A 90 -15.07 -5.58 -24.69
CA PHE A 90 -13.80 -6.12 -24.21
C PHE A 90 -12.74 -5.04 -24.10
N LEU A 91 -12.61 -4.20 -25.14
CA LEU A 91 -11.65 -3.11 -25.14
C LEU A 91 -11.94 -2.09 -24.03
N TYR A 92 -13.21 -1.72 -23.84
CA TYR A 92 -13.63 -0.87 -22.72
C TYR A 92 -13.23 -1.49 -21.37
N PHE A 93 -13.58 -2.76 -21.14
CA PHE A 93 -13.33 -3.43 -19.86
C PHE A 93 -11.83 -3.51 -19.55
N PHE A 94 -11.00 -3.90 -20.51
CA PHE A 94 -9.56 -3.96 -20.32
C PHE A 94 -8.93 -2.57 -20.21
N SER A 95 -9.43 -1.57 -20.93
CA SER A 95 -8.95 -0.19 -20.78
C SER A 95 -9.26 0.33 -19.39
N PHE A 96 -10.49 0.17 -18.91
CA PHE A 96 -10.87 0.54 -17.55
C PHE A 96 -10.01 -0.19 -16.50
N LEU A 97 -9.80 -1.50 -16.64
CA LEU A 97 -8.99 -2.28 -15.70
C LEU A 97 -7.53 -1.81 -15.68
N ALA A 98 -6.92 -1.65 -16.86
CA ALA A 98 -5.54 -1.19 -16.98
C ALA A 98 -5.36 0.22 -16.41
N LEU A 99 -6.26 1.15 -16.74
CA LEU A 99 -6.25 2.51 -16.22
C LEU A 99 -6.47 2.55 -14.70
N SER A 100 -7.34 1.68 -14.17
CA SER A 100 -7.55 1.58 -12.72
C SER A 100 -6.31 1.08 -11.99
N PHE A 101 -5.55 0.13 -12.56
CA PHE A 101 -4.27 -0.26 -11.98
C PHE A 101 -3.23 0.87 -12.05
N ILE A 102 -3.20 1.62 -13.14
CA ILE A 102 -2.30 2.77 -13.27
C ILE A 102 -2.64 3.85 -12.23
N LEU A 103 -3.93 4.12 -12.01
CA LEU A 103 -4.43 5.17 -11.12
C LEU A 103 -4.60 4.73 -9.66
N ALA A 104 -4.29 3.48 -9.32
CA ALA A 104 -4.33 2.96 -7.95
C ALA A 104 -2.93 2.62 -7.41
N ASN A 105 -1.89 2.77 -8.23
CA ASN A 105 -0.52 2.48 -7.82
C ASN A 105 0.34 3.76 -7.84
N PRO A 106 1.38 3.83 -7.00
CA PRO A 106 2.43 4.83 -7.12
C PRO A 106 3.05 4.85 -8.53
N PRO A 107 3.47 6.02 -9.05
CA PRO A 107 3.48 7.35 -8.42
C PRO A 107 2.18 8.15 -8.59
N LEU A 108 1.14 7.60 -9.24
CA LEU A 108 -0.06 8.37 -9.60
C LEU A 108 -1.14 8.37 -8.53
N ALA A 109 -1.03 7.49 -7.55
CA ALA A 109 -1.96 7.41 -6.45
C ALA A 109 -1.25 6.92 -5.20
N ASP A 110 -1.55 7.62 -4.12
CA ASP A 110 -1.07 7.30 -2.79
C ASP A 110 -2.26 6.89 -1.92
N ILE A 111 -2.45 5.58 -1.76
CA ILE A 111 -3.70 5.00 -1.23
C ILE A 111 -3.52 4.13 0.00
N ALA A 112 -2.29 3.74 0.30
CA ALA A 112 -2.02 2.85 1.41
C ALA A 112 -1.35 3.68 2.48
N ALA A 113 -1.85 3.57 3.71
CA ALA A 113 -1.26 4.32 4.80
C ALA A 113 0.18 3.90 5.05
N PRO A 114 1.02 4.82 5.56
CA PRO A 114 2.33 4.50 6.07
C PRO A 114 2.16 3.52 7.23
N THR A 115 3.02 2.52 7.30
CA THR A 115 2.94 1.46 8.31
C THR A 115 4.33 1.10 8.82
N LEU A 116 4.40 0.34 9.91
CA LEU A 116 5.68 -0.24 10.30
C LEU A 116 6.09 -1.37 9.34
N SER A 117 7.36 -1.36 8.92
CA SER A 117 7.94 -2.33 8.00
C SER A 117 7.95 -3.77 8.54
N GLY A 118 8.16 -3.93 9.85
CA GLY A 118 8.30 -5.25 10.49
C GLY A 118 7.99 -5.32 11.99
N GLY A 119 7.33 -4.30 12.55
CA GLY A 119 7.02 -4.18 13.97
C GLY A 119 8.18 -3.61 14.80
N LEU A 120 8.31 -4.07 16.04
CA LEU A 120 9.32 -3.59 16.99
C LEU A 120 10.48 -4.59 17.16
N ASP A 121 11.65 -4.09 17.52
CA ASP A 121 12.81 -4.86 17.96
C ASP A 121 13.61 -4.06 18.98
N ILE A 122 14.53 -4.71 19.67
CA ILE A 122 15.48 -4.07 20.56
C ILE A 122 16.91 -4.38 20.15
N GLU A 123 17.83 -3.48 20.49
CA GLU A 123 19.27 -3.76 20.41
C GLU A 123 19.64 -4.93 21.34
N THR A 124 20.57 -5.76 20.88
CA THR A 124 21.14 -6.85 21.70
C THR A 124 21.96 -6.27 22.83
N ASN A 125 21.59 -6.58 24.08
CA ASN A 125 22.25 -6.14 25.30
C ASN A 125 22.53 -7.34 26.23
N GLU A 126 23.62 -7.32 27.00
CA GLU A 126 23.97 -8.32 28.02
C GLU A 126 22.90 -8.50 29.11
N ALA A 127 22.08 -7.48 29.36
CA ALA A 127 20.94 -7.56 30.28
C ALA A 127 19.77 -8.41 29.75
N VAL A 128 19.70 -8.61 28.43
CA VAL A 128 18.63 -9.35 27.76
C VAL A 128 19.04 -10.82 27.63
N VAL A 129 18.28 -11.71 28.27
CA VAL A 129 18.54 -13.15 28.30
C VAL A 129 17.87 -13.86 27.13
N ASP A 130 16.62 -13.51 26.85
CA ASP A 130 15.86 -14.03 25.72
C ASP A 130 14.88 -12.97 25.19
N THR A 131 14.56 -13.06 23.91
CA THR A 131 13.54 -12.21 23.27
C THR A 131 12.63 -13.02 22.38
N ARG A 132 11.35 -12.63 22.36
CA ARG A 132 10.38 -13.25 21.47
C ARG A 132 9.44 -12.22 20.89
N TRP A 133 9.33 -12.24 19.56
CA TRP A 133 8.31 -11.48 18.83
C TRP A 133 7.13 -12.37 18.44
N SER A 134 5.91 -11.90 18.72
CA SER A 134 4.67 -12.55 18.33
C SER A 134 3.67 -11.54 17.77
N GLY A 135 3.98 -10.96 16.60
CA GLY A 135 3.02 -10.28 15.73
C GLY A 135 2.15 -9.21 16.40
N GLY A 136 2.70 -8.45 17.34
CA GLY A 136 1.94 -7.52 18.19
C GLY A 136 2.46 -7.45 19.63
N ALA A 137 3.07 -8.54 20.11
CA ALA A 137 3.70 -8.60 21.42
C ALA A 137 5.21 -8.87 21.32
N TYR A 138 5.98 -8.11 22.08
CA TYR A 138 7.41 -8.26 22.28
C TYR A 138 7.67 -8.76 23.71
N TYR A 139 8.35 -9.88 23.87
CA TYR A 139 8.69 -10.42 25.18
C TYR A 139 10.19 -10.27 25.41
N ILE A 140 10.54 -9.75 26.58
CA ILE A 140 11.92 -9.54 27.01
C ILE A 140 12.12 -10.29 28.33
N GLU A 141 13.01 -11.28 28.33
CA GLU A 141 13.45 -11.92 29.56
C GLU A 141 14.77 -11.29 30.00
N THR A 142 14.86 -10.90 31.27
CA THR A 142 16.04 -10.25 31.85
C THR A 142 16.46 -10.91 33.16
N ASN A 143 17.73 -10.80 33.50
CA ASN A 143 18.29 -11.22 34.79
C ASN A 143 18.43 -10.06 35.79
N GLN A 144 17.96 -8.85 35.43
CA GLN A 144 18.04 -7.63 36.22
C GLN A 144 16.65 -7.16 36.66
N ASP A 145 16.60 -6.34 37.72
CA ASP A 145 15.33 -5.78 38.23
C ASP A 145 14.84 -4.58 37.39
N THR A 146 15.76 -3.93 36.67
CA THR A 146 15.51 -2.86 35.69
C THR A 146 16.32 -3.12 34.44
N ILE A 147 15.88 -2.59 33.31
CA ILE A 147 16.58 -2.75 32.04
C ILE A 147 16.60 -1.45 31.24
N ASP A 148 17.75 -1.20 30.60
CA ASP A 148 17.91 -0.17 29.60
C ASP A 148 17.87 -0.83 28.22
N VAL A 149 17.00 -0.34 27.34
CA VAL A 149 16.81 -0.89 26.00
C VAL A 149 16.88 0.22 24.96
N VAL A 150 17.41 -0.11 23.79
CA VAL A 150 17.22 0.69 22.58
C VAL A 150 16.10 0.05 21.79
N LEU A 151 14.96 0.73 21.71
CA LEU A 151 13.79 0.30 20.95
C LEU A 151 13.91 0.78 19.51
N GLY A 152 13.88 -0.14 18.56
CA GLY A 152 13.91 0.14 17.13
C GLY A 152 12.60 -0.19 16.43
N MET A 153 12.27 0.59 15.41
CA MET A 153 11.23 0.30 14.43
C MET A 153 11.59 0.94 13.08
N GLY A 154 10.96 0.51 12.00
CA GLY A 154 11.10 1.16 10.70
C GLY A 154 9.74 1.56 10.13
N VAL A 155 9.65 2.78 9.62
CA VAL A 155 8.48 3.28 8.90
C VAL A 155 8.64 2.96 7.42
N ARG A 156 7.56 2.47 6.82
CA ARG A 156 7.46 2.20 5.38
C ARG A 156 6.26 2.92 4.83
N ASP A 157 6.46 3.49 3.66
CA ASP A 157 5.41 3.99 2.81
C ASP A 157 5.59 3.52 1.34
N ASN A 158 4.55 3.64 0.52
CA ASN A 158 4.57 3.31 -0.91
C ASN A 158 4.98 4.46 -1.82
N VAL A 159 4.99 5.70 -1.34
CA VAL A 159 5.48 6.88 -2.06
C VAL A 159 6.73 7.44 -1.38
N ASP A 160 6.61 7.93 -0.15
CA ASP A 160 7.69 8.59 0.58
C ASP A 160 7.48 8.56 2.10
N ALA A 161 8.27 7.71 2.77
CA ALA A 161 8.21 7.56 4.21
C ALA A 161 8.72 8.80 4.97
N GLU A 162 9.50 9.69 4.35
CA GLU A 162 10.08 10.87 5.03
C GLU A 162 8.99 11.89 5.41
N THR A 163 7.96 12.00 4.57
CA THR A 163 6.89 13.00 4.75
C THR A 163 5.76 12.52 5.66
N ALA A 164 5.73 11.22 5.98
CA ALA A 164 4.75 10.66 6.90
C ALA A 164 4.86 11.30 8.29
N MET A 165 3.72 11.70 8.84
CA MET A 165 3.60 12.24 10.19
C MET A 165 3.51 11.08 11.19
N MET A 166 4.40 11.07 12.18
CA MET A 166 4.44 10.05 13.22
C MET A 166 4.15 10.64 14.59
N ALA A 167 3.30 9.95 15.35
CA ALA A 167 3.15 10.14 16.78
C ALA A 167 3.35 8.79 17.49
N ALA A 168 4.40 8.68 18.30
CA ALA A 168 4.69 7.48 19.06
C ALA A 168 4.90 7.76 20.55
N THR A 169 4.26 6.96 21.40
CA THR A 169 4.27 7.12 22.86
C THR A 169 4.41 5.78 23.57
N ILE A 170 5.01 5.80 24.76
CA ILE A 170 5.13 4.64 25.64
C ILE A 170 4.23 4.84 26.86
N TRP A 171 3.50 3.78 27.21
CA TRP A 171 2.60 3.73 28.34
C TRP A 171 2.99 2.60 29.28
N TYR A 172 2.87 2.85 30.58
CA TYR A 172 3.07 1.86 31.63
C TYR A 172 1.89 1.91 32.59
N ARG A 173 1.20 0.78 32.78
CA ARG A 173 0.03 0.66 33.68
C ARG A 173 -1.08 1.71 33.43
N GLY A 174 -1.24 2.13 32.18
CA GLY A 174 -2.26 3.10 31.77
C GLY A 174 -1.82 4.56 31.83
N ASP A 175 -0.61 4.86 32.30
CA ASP A 175 -0.04 6.20 32.29
C ASP A 175 0.97 6.35 31.14
N MET A 176 0.92 7.47 30.41
CA MET A 176 1.93 7.80 29.40
C MET A 176 3.23 8.20 30.10
N ILE A 177 4.31 7.48 29.84
CA ILE A 177 5.60 7.69 30.50
C ILE A 177 6.65 8.33 29.60
N ALA A 178 6.50 8.22 28.26
CA ALA A 178 7.41 8.84 27.31
C ALA A 178 6.72 9.17 25.98
N THR A 179 7.20 10.21 25.31
CA THR A 179 6.91 10.52 23.91
C THR A 179 8.16 10.25 23.11
N LEU A 180 8.08 9.35 22.13
CA LEU A 180 9.20 8.97 21.26
C LEU A 180 9.32 9.92 20.07
N SER A 181 8.18 10.25 19.44
CA SER A 181 8.14 11.15 18.31
C SER A 181 6.79 11.88 18.20
N ALA A 182 6.84 13.07 17.61
CA ALA A 182 5.69 13.87 17.23
C ALA A 182 6.10 14.80 16.07
N GLY A 183 5.96 14.33 14.83
CA GLY A 183 6.34 15.10 13.64
C GLY A 183 6.64 14.25 12.41
N PRO A 184 7.13 14.86 11.32
CA PRO A 184 7.53 14.15 10.10
C PRO A 184 8.65 13.16 10.39
N VAL A 185 8.57 11.96 9.84
CA VAL A 185 9.55 10.89 10.05
C VAL A 185 10.94 11.31 9.56
N GLY A 186 11.03 11.99 8.42
CA GLY A 186 12.29 12.47 7.85
C GLY A 186 12.99 13.54 8.70
N GLU A 187 12.27 14.21 9.61
CA GLU A 187 12.85 15.21 10.54
C GLU A 187 13.33 14.60 11.86
N LEU A 188 13.18 13.28 12.05
CA LEU A 188 13.63 12.57 13.25
C LEU A 188 15.11 12.17 13.17
N ASP A 189 15.99 13.13 12.85
CA ASP A 189 17.43 12.91 12.60
C ASP A 189 18.13 12.14 13.73
N GLU A 190 17.85 12.49 14.99
CA GLU A 190 18.47 11.83 16.16
C GLU A 190 18.06 10.35 16.25
N ALA A 191 16.80 10.03 15.95
CA ALA A 191 16.31 8.66 16.00
C ALA A 191 16.83 7.82 14.82
N GLN A 192 16.97 8.44 13.64
CA GLN A 192 17.59 7.81 12.48
C GLN A 192 19.07 7.52 12.73
N GLN A 193 19.81 8.52 13.23
CA GLN A 193 21.21 8.34 13.61
C GLN A 193 21.38 7.22 14.64
N ARG A 194 20.51 7.19 15.67
CA ARG A 194 20.56 6.14 16.68
C ARG A 194 20.30 4.76 16.09
N PHE A 195 19.41 4.66 15.11
CA PHE A 195 19.14 3.39 14.41
C PHE A 195 20.38 2.89 13.66
N ASP A 196 21.07 3.80 12.97
CA ASP A 196 22.31 3.49 12.24
C ASP A 196 23.44 3.08 13.20
N GLU A 197 23.51 3.69 14.39
CA GLU A 197 24.48 3.34 15.43
C GLU A 197 24.32 1.93 15.99
N VAL A 198 23.10 1.36 15.97
CA VAL A 198 22.87 -0.04 16.36
C VAL A 198 23.52 -1.00 15.35
N ASP A 199 23.83 -0.55 14.12
CA ASP A 199 24.60 -1.27 13.10
C ASP A 199 24.13 -2.73 12.87
N GLY A 200 22.81 -2.91 12.83
CA GLY A 200 22.21 -4.23 12.59
C GLY A 200 22.25 -5.20 13.78
N ASN A 201 22.71 -4.77 14.97
CA ASN A 201 22.76 -5.55 16.21
C ASN A 201 21.37 -5.75 16.87
N TRP A 202 20.33 -5.95 16.05
CA TRP A 202 18.95 -6.14 16.46
C TRP A 202 18.67 -7.59 16.84
N THR A 203 17.92 -7.82 17.93
CA THR A 203 17.73 -9.18 18.45
C THR A 203 16.97 -10.12 17.51
N ARG A 204 16.14 -9.61 16.58
CA ARG A 204 15.46 -10.44 15.57
C ARG A 204 16.29 -10.67 14.29
N GLY A 205 17.41 -9.96 14.12
CA GLY A 205 18.31 -10.04 12.98
C GLY A 205 17.73 -9.56 11.64
N ASN A 206 18.41 -9.92 10.55
CA ASN A 206 18.09 -9.44 9.21
C ASN A 206 16.99 -10.23 8.50
N SER A 207 16.29 -9.54 7.59
CA SER A 207 15.36 -10.16 6.64
C SER A 207 16.13 -10.81 5.49
N LYS A 208 15.52 -11.80 4.84
CA LYS A 208 16.10 -12.49 3.68
C LYS A 208 15.19 -12.37 2.47
N GLY A 209 15.78 -12.09 1.31
CA GLY A 209 15.07 -12.04 0.05
C GLY A 209 14.42 -13.40 -0.28
N LEU A 210 13.12 -13.40 -0.59
CA LEU A 210 12.37 -14.63 -0.85
C LEU A 210 12.91 -15.42 -2.06
N LEU A 211 13.43 -14.70 -3.07
CA LEU A 211 13.91 -15.28 -4.32
C LEU A 211 15.43 -15.48 -4.34
N THR A 212 16.20 -14.50 -3.88
CA THR A 212 17.67 -14.53 -3.97
C THR A 212 18.35 -15.11 -2.73
N LYS A 213 17.64 -15.19 -1.60
CA LYS A 213 18.15 -15.54 -0.26
C LYS A 213 19.25 -14.62 0.28
N ASP A 214 19.50 -13.49 -0.40
CA ASP A 214 20.42 -12.47 0.08
C ASP A 214 19.88 -11.86 1.37
N GLU A 215 20.80 -11.44 2.23
CA GLU A 215 20.45 -10.64 3.40
C GLU A 215 20.06 -9.24 2.93
N LEU A 216 18.89 -8.80 3.36
CA LEU A 216 18.40 -7.45 3.19
C LEU A 216 18.82 -6.65 4.45
N GLY A 217 18.06 -5.62 4.82
CA GLY A 217 18.24 -4.94 6.09
C GLY A 217 17.68 -5.70 7.31
N PRO A 218 17.77 -5.09 8.50
CA PRO A 218 17.08 -5.55 9.71
C PRO A 218 15.61 -5.88 9.46
N LYS A 219 15.04 -6.86 10.19
CA LYS A 219 13.62 -7.22 10.02
C LYS A 219 12.65 -6.05 10.25
N ILE A 220 13.05 -5.05 11.02
CA ILE A 220 12.27 -3.84 11.31
C ILE A 220 12.40 -2.75 10.24
N ALA A 221 13.43 -2.77 9.40
CA ALA A 221 13.65 -1.85 8.28
C ALA A 221 14.43 -2.62 7.20
N SER A 222 13.71 -3.41 6.41
CA SER A 222 14.32 -4.42 5.54
C SER A 222 14.59 -3.92 4.13
N ARG A 223 13.89 -2.87 3.69
CA ARG A 223 14.10 -2.22 2.38
C ARG A 223 14.94 -0.96 2.57
N ALA A 224 15.65 -0.57 1.51
CA ALA A 224 16.45 0.65 1.50
C ALA A 224 15.58 1.92 1.64
N ASP A 225 14.33 1.86 1.20
CA ASP A 225 13.37 2.97 1.31
C ASP A 225 12.61 2.97 2.66
N ASP A 226 12.85 1.98 3.54
CA ASP A 226 12.29 2.01 4.89
C ASP A 226 13.14 2.94 5.76
N ILE A 227 12.52 3.83 6.54
CA ILE A 227 13.24 4.72 7.46
C ILE A 227 13.32 4.07 8.83
N GLY A 228 14.53 3.71 9.25
CA GLY A 228 14.82 3.16 10.57
C GLY A 228 14.86 4.24 11.64
N LEU A 229 14.22 3.99 12.78
CA LEU A 229 14.19 4.90 13.93
C LEU A 229 14.45 4.11 15.21
N ALA A 230 15.28 4.66 16.09
CA ALA A 230 15.60 4.07 17.38
C ALA A 230 15.59 5.08 18.53
N TRP A 231 15.18 4.63 19.71
CA TRP A 231 15.15 5.43 20.94
C TRP A 231 15.69 4.63 22.11
N GLU A 232 16.48 5.30 22.94
CA GLU A 232 16.93 4.75 24.22
C GLU A 232 15.86 4.95 25.29
N ILE A 233 15.55 3.87 26.00
CA ILE A 233 14.59 3.84 27.09
C ILE A 233 15.31 3.24 28.30
N SER A 234 15.61 4.10 29.27
CA SER A 234 16.34 3.72 30.48
C SER A 234 15.39 3.44 31.64
N ASP A 235 15.90 2.74 32.66
CA ASP A 235 15.25 2.48 33.94
C ASP A 235 13.87 1.79 33.79
N MET A 236 13.69 0.95 32.77
CA MET A 236 12.44 0.22 32.60
C MET A 236 12.29 -0.82 33.71
N GLN A 237 11.21 -0.70 34.48
CA GLN A 237 10.82 -1.68 35.48
C GLN A 237 10.29 -2.96 34.81
N LEU A 238 10.25 -4.05 35.57
CA LEU A 238 9.56 -5.26 35.11
C LEU A 238 8.04 -5.01 34.97
N GLY A 239 7.46 -5.54 33.89
CA GLY A 239 6.02 -5.52 33.66
C GLY A 239 5.62 -5.27 32.21
N ASP A 240 4.35 -4.89 32.02
CA ASP A 240 3.75 -4.68 30.72
C ASP A 240 3.76 -3.20 30.34
N TYR A 241 4.32 -2.92 29.16
CA TYR A 241 4.36 -1.63 28.51
C TYR A 241 3.54 -1.67 27.22
N GLU A 242 2.97 -0.53 26.85
CA GLU A 242 2.33 -0.36 25.55
C GLU A 242 3.07 0.71 24.75
N VAL A 243 3.47 0.37 23.53
CA VAL A 243 3.96 1.34 22.55
C VAL A 243 2.82 1.63 21.60
N ARG A 244 2.31 2.87 21.63
CA ARG A 244 1.20 3.33 20.79
C ARG A 244 1.76 4.19 19.68
N ILE A 245 1.46 3.83 18.44
CA ILE A 245 2.00 4.47 17.25
C ILE A 245 0.83 4.84 16.34
N SER A 246 0.84 6.09 15.90
CA SER A 246 -0.03 6.61 14.85
C SER A 246 0.85 7.17 13.74
N LEU A 247 0.51 6.82 12.50
CA LEU A 247 1.15 7.32 11.29
C LEU A 247 0.06 7.91 10.38
N SER A 248 0.33 9.07 9.77
CA SER A 248 -0.56 9.65 8.77
C SER A 248 0.20 10.34 7.66
N GLU A 249 -0.44 10.48 6.50
CA GLU A 249 0.08 11.24 5.36
C GLU A 249 -1.06 11.84 4.53
N GLU A 250 -0.74 12.87 3.75
CA GLU A 250 -1.65 13.40 2.74
C GLU A 250 -1.58 12.53 1.48
N GLY A 251 -2.50 11.57 1.36
CA GLY A 251 -2.64 10.77 0.15
C GLY A 251 -3.34 11.53 -0.98
N ASP A 252 -3.46 10.89 -2.15
CA ASP A 252 -4.22 11.42 -3.29
C ASP A 252 -5.34 10.43 -3.62
N PRO A 253 -6.62 10.67 -3.27
CA PRO A 253 -7.21 11.96 -2.88
C PRO A 253 -7.55 12.14 -1.38
N TRP A 254 -7.21 11.19 -0.51
CA TRP A 254 -7.60 11.24 0.91
C TRP A 254 -6.41 11.07 1.85
N GLU A 255 -6.55 11.55 3.08
CA GLU A 255 -5.57 11.31 4.14
C GLU A 255 -5.54 9.83 4.52
N ASN A 256 -4.35 9.23 4.49
CA ASN A 256 -4.17 7.85 4.93
C ASN A 256 -3.71 7.84 6.39
N THR A 257 -4.33 7.02 7.23
CA THR A 257 -3.96 6.90 8.65
C THR A 257 -3.81 5.44 9.05
N TRP A 258 -2.80 5.15 9.87
CA TRP A 258 -2.57 3.85 10.47
C TRP A 258 -2.28 3.98 11.95
N GLU A 259 -2.84 3.06 12.75
CA GLU A 259 -2.60 3.01 14.19
C GLU A 259 -2.30 1.58 14.64
N ALA A 260 -1.38 1.44 15.58
CA ALA A 260 -1.12 0.18 16.26
C ALA A 260 -0.72 0.38 17.72
N VAL A 261 -1.04 -0.63 18.52
CA VAL A 261 -0.57 -0.77 19.89
C VAL A 261 0.21 -2.07 19.97
N TYR A 262 1.46 -1.97 20.40
CA TYR A 262 2.33 -3.11 20.67
C TYR A 262 2.53 -3.26 22.16
N THR A 263 2.47 -4.49 22.65
CA THR A 263 2.74 -4.78 24.06
C THR A 263 4.17 -5.27 24.21
N SER A 264 4.93 -4.68 25.14
CA SER A 264 6.22 -5.21 25.57
C SER A 264 6.11 -5.74 27.00
N THR A 265 6.39 -7.01 27.22
CA THR A 265 6.38 -7.63 28.55
C THR A 265 7.80 -7.95 28.98
N SER A 266 8.26 -7.35 30.07
CA SER A 266 9.54 -7.66 30.70
C SER A 266 9.33 -8.52 31.95
N SER A 267 10.03 -9.66 32.03
CA SER A 267 9.96 -10.57 33.18
C SER A 267 11.34 -11.02 33.63
N GLY A 268 11.51 -11.18 34.95
CA GLY A 268 12.72 -11.74 35.54
C GLY A 268 12.77 -13.27 35.42
N LEU A 269 13.98 -13.83 35.33
CA LEU A 269 14.21 -15.28 35.34
C LEU A 269 13.49 -15.96 36.52
N SER A 270 12.51 -16.81 36.19
CA SER A 270 11.93 -17.74 37.15
C SER A 270 13.01 -18.74 37.56
N ARG A 271 13.54 -18.62 38.79
CA ARG A 271 14.38 -19.65 39.39
C ARG A 271 13.54 -20.92 39.58
N SER A 272 13.54 -21.81 38.57
CA SER A 272 13.09 -23.18 38.77
C SER A 272 13.99 -23.82 39.82
N ARG A 273 13.41 -24.12 40.99
CA ARG A 273 14.01 -25.04 41.96
C ARG A 273 14.04 -26.45 41.41
#